data_AF-A0A8S9TMJ3-F1
#
_entry.id   AF-A0A8S9TMJ3-F1
#
_cell.length_a   1.000
_cell.length_b   1.000
_cell.length_c   1.000
_cell.angle_alpha   90.00
_cell.angle_beta   90.00
_cell.angle_gamma   90.00
#
_symmetry.space_group_name_H-M   'P 1'
#
loop_
_entity.id
_entity.type
_entity.pdbx_description
1 polymer ?
#
loop_
_entity_poly.entity_id
_entity_poly.type
_entity_poly.pdbx_seq_one_letter_code
_entity_poly.pdbx_strand_id
1 'polypeptide(L)'
;MSISLYRRILRVARTWEGGFEEQIWIREEARRRFEENRTLKDPVAIEDAVRQGHNQVDVALHYKICYPRPEYVDPGTMGGESNFHRQSSRANTRMGRLHKSRLQSRFRPSKKVT
;
A
#
# COMPACT_ATOMS: atom_id res chain seq x y z
N MET A 1 5.81 -21.98 -5.36
CA MET A 1 4.65 -21.16 -4.94
C MET A 1 5.08 -19.79 -4.40
N SER A 2 5.81 -19.70 -3.28
CA SER A 2 6.24 -18.40 -2.72
C SER A 2 7.31 -17.68 -3.55
N ILE A 3 8.32 -18.39 -4.05
CA ILE A 3 9.39 -17.82 -4.89
C ILE A 3 8.83 -17.26 -6.21
N SER A 4 7.85 -17.95 -6.81
CA SER A 4 7.19 -17.49 -8.04
C SER A 4 6.43 -16.18 -7.83
N LEU A 5 5.74 -16.03 -6.69
CA LEU A 5 5.13 -14.77 -6.28
C LEU A 5 6.18 -13.67 -6.10
N TYR A 6 7.27 -13.93 -5.36
CA TYR A 6 8.33 -12.94 -5.15
C TYR A 6 8.93 -12.45 -6.48
N ARG A 7 9.25 -13.37 -7.39
CA ARG A 7 9.73 -13.04 -8.75
C ARG A 7 8.69 -12.26 -9.57
N ARG A 8 7.39 -12.53 -9.38
CA ARG A 8 6.32 -11.76 -10.02
C ARG A 8 6.32 -10.32 -9.50
N ILE A 9 6.40 -10.12 -8.18
CA ILE A 9 6.44 -8.79 -7.58
C ILE A 9 7.66 -7.99 -8.07
N LEU A 10 8.85 -8.60 -8.13
CA LEU A 10 10.04 -7.92 -8.64
C LEU A 10 9.93 -7.54 -10.13
N ARG A 11 9.25 -8.35 -10.95
CA ARG A 11 8.96 -8.00 -12.35
C ARG A 11 8.02 -6.81 -12.43
N VAL A 12 6.95 -6.80 -11.63
CA VAL A 12 6.01 -5.68 -11.52
C VAL A 12 6.74 -4.41 -11.10
N ALA A 13 7.58 -4.48 -10.06
CA ALA A 13 8.39 -3.36 -9.61
C ALA A 13 9.34 -2.82 -10.69
N ARG A 14 9.82 -3.66 -11.62
CA ARG A 14 10.69 -3.21 -12.72
C ARG A 14 9.92 -2.47 -13.81
N THR A 15 8.68 -2.84 -14.05
CA THR A 15 7.84 -2.28 -15.12
C THR A 15 6.78 -1.31 -14.60
N TRP A 16 6.88 -0.89 -13.34
CA TRP A 16 5.88 -0.04 -12.71
C TRP A 16 5.99 1.40 -13.25
N GLU A 17 4.84 1.94 -13.68
CA GLU A 17 4.72 3.23 -14.37
C GLU A 17 4.93 4.44 -13.44
N GLY A 18 4.70 4.30 -12.14
CA GLY A 18 4.77 5.40 -11.17
C GLY A 18 6.18 5.87 -10.78
N GLY A 19 7.22 5.40 -11.48
CA GLY A 19 8.59 5.90 -11.36
C GLY A 19 9.41 5.31 -10.21
N PHE A 20 10.65 5.77 -10.09
CA PHE A 20 11.71 5.14 -9.28
C PHE A 20 11.34 4.93 -7.80
N GLU A 21 10.72 5.92 -7.17
CA GLU A 21 10.32 5.86 -5.76
C GLU A 21 9.30 4.74 -5.49
N GLU A 22 8.28 4.61 -6.35
CA GLU A 22 7.27 3.55 -6.22
C GLU A 22 7.87 2.18 -6.53
N GLN A 23 8.78 2.11 -7.49
CA GLN A 23 9.51 0.88 -7.79
C GLN A 23 10.36 0.40 -6.61
N ILE A 24 11.07 1.32 -5.92
CA ILE A 24 11.82 0.99 -4.70
C ILE A 24 10.85 0.51 -3.62
N TRP A 25 9.78 1.27 -3.40
CA TRP A 25 8.80 0.96 -2.37
C TRP A 25 8.22 -0.45 -2.56
N ILE A 26 7.86 -0.85 -3.79
CA ILE A 26 7.35 -2.21 -4.06
C ILE A 26 8.40 -3.27 -3.69
N ARG A 27 9.69 -3.05 -3.99
CA ARG A 27 10.78 -4.01 -3.67
C ARG A 27 10.98 -4.13 -2.17
N GLU A 28 10.99 -2.99 -1.47
CA GLU A 28 11.17 -2.95 -0.01
C GLU A 28 10.00 -3.58 0.71
N GLU A 29 8.77 -3.26 0.30
CA GLU A 29 7.55 -3.84 0.86
C GLU A 29 7.50 -5.35 0.62
N ALA A 30 7.86 -5.82 -0.58
CA ALA A 30 7.94 -7.25 -0.87
C ALA A 30 8.94 -7.96 0.07
N ARG A 31 10.14 -7.39 0.26
CA ARG A 31 11.13 -7.92 1.19
C ARG A 31 10.57 -7.97 2.62
N ARG A 32 9.98 -6.88 3.09
CA ARG A 32 9.41 -6.77 4.44
C ARG A 32 8.36 -7.85 4.70
N ARG A 33 7.38 -8.01 3.79
CA ARG A 33 6.30 -9.00 3.93
C ARG A 33 6.80 -10.44 3.92
N PHE A 34 7.82 -10.74 3.12
CA PHE A 34 8.40 -12.09 3.09
C PHE A 34 9.21 -12.39 4.36
N GLU A 35 9.93 -11.40 4.90
CA GLU A 35 10.65 -11.56 6.16
C GLU A 35 9.69 -11.72 7.35
N GLU A 36 8.59 -10.96 7.39
CA GLU A 36 7.54 -11.10 8.42
C GLU A 36 6.93 -12.51 8.46
N ASN A 37 6.85 -13.18 7.31
CA ASN A 37 6.32 -14.54 7.20
C ASN A 37 7.41 -15.63 7.26
N ARG A 38 8.67 -15.27 7.56
CA ARG A 38 9.81 -16.22 7.51
C ARG A 38 9.65 -17.41 8.46
N THR A 39 8.98 -17.21 9.59
CA THR A 39 8.77 -18.25 10.62
C THR A 39 7.47 -19.04 10.41
N LEU A 40 6.70 -18.75 9.36
CA LEU A 40 5.46 -19.44 9.05
C LEU A 40 5.76 -20.87 8.58
N LYS A 41 5.28 -21.85 9.34
CA LYS A 41 5.52 -23.29 9.09
C LYS A 41 4.28 -24.07 8.69
N ASP A 42 3.09 -23.55 9.01
CA ASP A 42 1.83 -24.19 8.67
C ASP A 42 1.59 -24.14 7.15
N PRO A 43 1.48 -25.30 6.46
CA PRO A 43 1.28 -25.34 5.01
C PRO A 43 0.04 -24.57 4.53
N VAL A 44 -1.06 -24.64 5.28
CA VAL A 44 -2.32 -23.97 4.92
C VAL A 44 -2.15 -22.45 5.02
N ALA A 45 -1.58 -21.96 6.12
CA ALA A 45 -1.29 -20.54 6.26
C ALA A 45 -0.30 -20.02 5.20
N ILE A 46 0.70 -20.82 4.79
CA ILE A 46 1.63 -20.46 3.71
C ILE A 46 0.88 -20.31 2.38
N GLU A 47 0.00 -21.25 2.05
CA GLU A 47 -0.79 -21.21 0.83
C GLU A 47 -1.70 -19.97 0.81
N ASP A 48 -2.38 -19.70 1.92
CA ASP A 48 -3.22 -18.51 2.07
C ASP A 48 -2.43 -17.20 1.96
N ALA A 49 -1.24 -17.12 2.56
CA ALA A 49 -0.37 -15.95 2.44
C ALA A 49 0.08 -15.72 0.99
N VAL A 50 0.42 -16.79 0.26
CA VAL A 50 0.80 -16.71 -1.16
C VAL A 50 -0.40 -16.29 -2.02
N ARG A 51 -1.59 -16.85 -1.77
CA ARG A 51 -2.83 -16.50 -2.47
C ARG A 51 -3.20 -15.03 -2.24
N GLN A 52 -3.15 -14.56 -1.00
CA GLN A 52 -3.40 -13.16 -0.66
C GLN A 52 -2.37 -12.23 -1.32
N GLY A 53 -1.09 -12.63 -1.35
CA GLY A 53 -0.05 -11.87 -2.05
C GLY A 53 -0.29 -11.74 -3.55
N HIS A 54 -0.77 -12.79 -4.21
CA HIS A 54 -1.19 -12.72 -5.61
C HIS A 54 -2.35 -11.74 -5.80
N ASN A 55 -3.41 -11.87 -4.99
CA ASN A 55 -4.56 -10.97 -5.04
C ASN A 55 -4.16 -9.50 -4.85
N GLN A 56 -3.24 -9.22 -3.92
CA GLN A 56 -2.75 -7.86 -3.69
C GLN A 56 -2.01 -7.29 -4.92
N VAL A 57 -1.20 -8.11 -5.60
CA VAL A 57 -0.53 -7.68 -6.85
C VAL A 57 -1.55 -7.39 -7.94
N ASP A 58 -2.60 -8.21 -8.05
CA ASP A 58 -3.67 -8.01 -9.04
C ASP A 58 -4.45 -6.71 -8.79
N VAL A 59 -4.80 -6.45 -7.52
CA VAL A 59 -5.44 -5.19 -7.10
C VAL A 59 -4.55 -3.98 -7.41
N ALA A 60 -3.26 -4.07 -7.08
CA ALA A 60 -2.32 -2.99 -7.36
C ALA A 60 -2.22 -2.68 -8.86
N LEU A 61 -2.12 -3.72 -9.71
CA LEU A 61 -2.05 -3.57 -11.16
C LEU A 61 -3.34 -3.00 -11.75
N HIS A 62 -4.50 -3.44 -11.26
CA HIS A 62 -5.80 -2.99 -11.73
C HIS A 62 -6.04 -1.50 -11.42
N TYR A 63 -5.71 -1.06 -10.20
CA TYR A 63 -5.93 0.32 -9.77
C TYR A 63 -4.75 1.26 -10.01
N LYS A 64 -3.58 0.72 -10.42
CA LYS A 64 -2.32 1.47 -10.55
C LYS A 64 -1.92 2.17 -9.26
N ILE A 65 -2.11 1.49 -8.12
CA ILE A 65 -1.76 1.97 -6.79
C ILE A 65 -0.90 0.90 -6.10
N CYS A 66 0.37 1.21 -5.82
CA CYS A 66 1.26 0.28 -5.12
C CYS A 66 1.08 0.31 -3.61
N TYR A 67 0.74 1.48 -3.05
CA TYR A 67 0.62 1.69 -1.60
C TYR A 67 -0.58 0.96 -0.99
N PRO A 68 -0.51 0.59 0.31
CA PRO A 68 -1.66 0.05 1.02
C PRO A 68 -2.80 1.06 0.99
N ARG A 69 -4.00 0.58 0.64
CA ARG A 69 -5.20 1.40 0.70
C ARG A 69 -5.55 1.62 2.17
N PRO A 70 -5.83 2.86 2.61
CA PRO A 70 -6.42 3.06 3.93
C PRO A 70 -7.69 2.23 4.04
N GLU A 71 -7.86 1.49 5.13
CA GLU A 71 -9.11 0.79 5.41
C GLU A 71 -10.22 1.83 5.51
N TYR A 72 -11.29 1.62 4.74
CA TYR A 72 -12.48 2.46 4.85
C TYR A 72 -13.17 2.09 6.15
N VAL A 73 -12.97 2.92 7.17
CA VAL A 73 -13.75 2.82 8.40
C VAL A 73 -15.06 3.55 8.13
N ASP A 74 -16.18 2.86 8.33
CA ASP A 74 -17.49 3.50 8.22
C ASP A 74 -17.51 4.76 9.09
N PRO A 75 -18.01 5.90 8.59
CA PRO A 75 -17.98 7.17 9.32
C PRO A 75 -18.62 7.13 10.72
N GLY A 76 -19.46 6.12 11.00
CA GLY A 76 -20.08 5.91 12.31
C GLY A 76 -19.26 5.04 13.29
N THR A 77 -18.19 4.38 12.84
CA THR A 77 -17.39 3.46 13.67
C THR A 77 -16.20 4.14 14.33
N MET A 78 -15.65 5.19 13.71
CA MET A 78 -14.81 6.16 14.42
C MET A 78 -15.78 7.19 15.02
N GLY A 79 -15.82 7.34 16.35
CA GLY A 79 -16.70 8.30 17.03
C GLY A 79 -16.46 9.75 16.57
N GLY A 80 -17.11 10.14 15.48
CA GLY A 80 -17.31 11.51 15.06
C GLY A 80 -18.64 11.99 15.60
N GLU A 81 -18.64 13.16 16.21
CA GLU A 81 -19.81 13.83 16.76
C GLU A 81 -21.00 13.78 15.78
N SER A 82 -22.22 13.60 16.31
CA SER A 82 -23.48 13.50 15.55
C SER A 82 -23.79 14.71 14.63
N ASN A 83 -22.98 15.77 14.71
CA ASN A 83 -23.05 16.97 13.90
C ASN A 83 -22.07 16.97 12.72
N PHE A 84 -21.83 15.83 12.08
CA PHE A 84 -20.96 15.75 10.90
C PHE A 84 -21.58 16.41 9.65
N HIS A 85 -21.66 17.74 9.65
CA HIS A 85 -22.02 18.50 8.46
C HIS A 85 -20.85 18.49 7.47
N ARG A 86 -21.10 18.11 6.22
CA ARG A 86 -20.10 18.16 5.14
C ARG A 86 -19.64 19.61 4.92
N GLN A 87 -18.57 20.02 5.59
CA GLN A 87 -17.91 21.32 5.38
C GLN A 87 -16.91 21.30 4.22
N SER A 88 -17.24 20.60 3.13
CA SER A 88 -16.39 20.61 1.94
C SER A 88 -16.67 21.85 1.11
N SER A 89 -15.95 22.94 1.39
CA SER A 89 -15.84 24.08 0.47
C SER A 89 -14.77 23.80 -0.60
N ARG A 90 -14.83 24.46 -1.76
CA ARG A 90 -13.78 24.35 -2.80
C ARG A 90 -12.39 24.72 -2.27
N ALA A 91 -12.31 25.58 -1.25
CA ALA A 91 -11.07 25.90 -0.55
C ALA A 91 -10.53 24.71 0.27
N ASN A 92 -11.41 23.99 0.97
CA ASN A 92 -11.06 22.79 1.76
C ASN A 92 -10.60 21.62 0.87
N THR A 93 -11.11 21.48 -0.35
CA THR A 93 -10.64 20.45 -1.28
C THR A 93 -9.18 20.68 -1.71
N ARG A 94 -8.75 21.94 -1.82
CA ARG A 94 -7.35 22.32 -2.13
C ARG A 94 -6.42 21.99 -0.95
N MET A 95 -6.89 22.22 0.28
CA MET A 95 -6.19 21.83 1.52
C MET A 95 -6.12 20.31 1.71
N GLY A 96 -7.16 19.56 1.36
CA GLY A 96 -7.15 18.09 1.36
C GLY A 96 -6.11 17.49 0.41
N ARG A 97 -5.85 18.16 -0.73
CA ARG A 97 -4.78 17.77 -1.66
C ARG A 97 -3.39 17.90 -1.03
N LEU A 98 -3.17 18.93 -0.21
CA LEU A 98 -1.94 19.13 0.58
C LEU A 98 -1.82 18.10 1.72
N HIS A 99 -2.94 17.65 2.27
CA HIS A 99 -2.93 16.59 3.29
C HIS A 99 -2.59 15.23 2.68
N LYS A 100 -3.10 14.92 1.47
CA LYS A 100 -2.73 13.72 0.72
C LYS A 100 -1.23 13.69 0.42
N SER A 101 -0.63 14.80 -0.03
CA SER A 101 0.83 14.86 -0.25
C SER A 101 1.63 14.69 1.04
N ARG A 102 1.11 15.15 2.18
CA ARG A 102 1.74 14.99 3.50
C ARG A 102 1.61 13.57 4.06
N LEU A 103 0.48 12.89 3.83
CA LEU A 103 0.33 11.47 4.17
C LEU A 103 1.23 10.61 3.27
N GLN A 104 1.29 10.91 1.98
CA GLN A 104 2.21 10.24 1.05
C GLN A 104 3.69 10.48 1.42
N SER A 105 4.05 11.67 1.92
CA SER A 105 5.44 11.93 2.35
C SER A 105 5.87 11.12 3.58
N ARG A 106 4.93 10.64 4.41
CA ARG A 106 5.24 9.74 5.54
C ARG A 106 5.70 8.35 5.09
N PHE A 107 5.34 7.96 3.87
CA PHE A 107 5.70 6.67 3.28
C PHE A 107 6.83 6.79 2.23
N ARG A 108 7.39 8.00 2.04
CA ARG A 108 8.56 8.18 1.19
C ARG A 108 9.82 7.75 1.96
N PRO A 109 10.71 6.94 1.36
CA PRO A 109 11.97 6.60 1.98
C PRO A 109 12.83 7.87 2.15
N SER A 110 13.54 7.98 3.27
CA SER A 110 14.42 9.11 3.56
C SER A 110 15.57 9.14 2.55
N LYS A 111 15.73 10.25 1.82
CA LYS A 111 16.89 10.44 0.95
C LYS A 111 18.16 10.40 1.81
N LYS A 112 18.97 9.35 1.66
CA LYS A 112 20.34 9.36 2.20
C LYS A 112 21.12 10.41 1.41
N VAL A 113 21.47 11.50 2.10
CA VAL A 113 22.39 12.52 1.62
C VAL A 113 23.78 11.88 1.62
N THR A 114 24.35 11.71 0.42
CA THR A 114 25.78 11.44 0.21
C THR A 114 26.60 12.70 0.37
#